data_AF-A0AB38DI94-F1
#
_entry.id   AF-A0AB38DI94-F1
#
_cell.length_a   1.000
_cell.length_b   1.000
_cell.length_c   1.000
_cell.angle_alpha   90.00
_cell.angle_beta   90.00
_cell.angle_gamma   90.00
#
_symmetry.space_group_name_H-M   'P 1'
#
loop_
_entity.id
_entity.type
_entity.pdbx_description
1 polymer ?
#
loop_
_entity_poly.entity_id
_entity_poly.type
_entity_poly.pdbx_seq_one_letter_code
_entity_poly.pdbx_strand_id
1 'polypeptide(L)' 'MSPIGYARVSTGRQSLDQQVDVLTAAGVDESRVYSDKLSGTSTREQRPGLAALLDYAREVT' A
#
# COMPACT_ATOMS: atom_id res chain seq x y z
N MET A 1 10.84 14.88 3.57
CA MET A 1 10.21 13.82 2.77
C MET A 1 9.04 13.28 3.56
N SER A 2 7.83 13.44 3.04
CA SER A 2 6.64 12.89 3.71
C SER A 2 6.57 11.38 3.47
N PRO A 3 6.30 10.56 4.50
CA PRO A 3 6.27 9.11 4.37
C PRO A 3 5.10 8.66 3.48
N ILE A 4 5.30 7.55 2.79
CA ILE A 4 4.30 6.86 1.95
C ILE A 4 4.13 5.44 2.45
N GLY A 5 2.90 4.94 2.45
CA GLY A 5 2.55 3.65 3.05
C GLY A 5 2.07 2.66 2.00
N TYR A 6 2.38 1.38 2.18
CA TYR A 6 1.88 0.30 1.34
C TYR A 6 1.29 -0.83 2.18
N ALA A 7 0.05 -1.21 1.90
CA ALA A 7 -0.66 -2.30 2.53
C ALA A 7 -1.02 -3.39 1.51
N ARG A 8 -0.99 -4.66 1.92
CA ARG A 8 -1.42 -5.77 1.07
C ARG A 8 -2.18 -6.79 1.89
N VAL A 9 -3.38 -7.12 1.43
CA VAL A 9 -4.20 -8.18 2.02
C VAL A 9 -4.44 -9.30 1.03
N SER A 10 -4.24 -10.53 1.50
CA SER A 10 -4.74 -11.71 0.80
C SER A 10 -6.24 -11.82 1.05
N THR A 11 -6.98 -12.36 0.08
CA THR A 11 -8.44 -12.27 0.07
C THR A 11 -9.14 -13.13 1.15
N GLY A 12 -8.41 -13.57 2.19
CA GLY A 12 -8.93 -14.30 3.35
C GLY A 12 -8.69 -13.53 4.64
N ARG A 13 -9.79 -13.09 5.29
CA ARG A 13 -9.88 -12.60 6.68
C ARG A 13 -8.91 -11.51 7.17
N GLN A 14 -8.02 -10.98 6.34
CA GLN A 14 -7.14 -9.88 6.72
C GLN A 14 -7.85 -8.54 6.51
N SER A 15 -8.02 -7.77 7.59
CA SER A 15 -8.61 -6.43 7.52
C SER A 15 -7.57 -5.44 7.02
N LEU A 16 -7.77 -4.95 5.79
CA LEU A 16 -6.96 -3.89 5.21
C LEU A 16 -6.93 -2.65 6.12
N ASP A 17 -8.07 -2.34 6.73
CA ASP A 17 -8.24 -1.31 7.75
C ASP A 17 -7.17 -1.33 8.85
N GLN A 18 -6.86 -2.50 9.42
CA GLN A 18 -5.84 -2.57 10.48
C GLN A 18 -4.43 -2.24 9.97
N GLN A 19 -4.13 -2.54 8.71
CA GLN A 19 -2.85 -2.17 8.12
C GLN A 19 -2.78 -0.68 7.81
N VAL A 20 -3.89 -0.10 7.35
CA VAL A 20 -4.00 1.35 7.10
C VAL A 20 -3.86 2.12 8.42
N ASP A 21 -4.57 1.69 9.46
CA ASP A 21 -4.53 2.34 10.78
C ASP A 21 -3.11 2.37 11.38
N VAL A 22 -2.34 1.27 11.24
CA VAL A 22 -0.93 1.21 11.64
C VAL A 22 -0.06 2.17 10.83
N LEU A 23 -0.30 2.31 9.53
CA LEU A 23 0.44 3.24 8.67
C LEU A 23 0.12 4.69 9.03
N THR A 24 -1.16 4.99 9.27
CA THR A 24 -1.61 6.31 9.72
C THR A 24 -1.03 6.65 11.09
N ALA A 25 -1.02 5.70 12.02
CA ALA A 25 -0.38 5.84 13.34
C ALA A 25 1.14 6.04 13.24
N ALA A 26 1.79 5.51 12.20
CA ALA A 26 3.20 5.76 11.91
C ALA A 26 3.45 7.14 11.27
N GLY A 27 2.41 7.95 11.04
CA GLY A 27 2.51 9.29 10.46
C GLY A 27 2.42 9.32 8.93
N VAL A 28 1.95 8.24 8.30
CA VAL A 28 1.62 8.24 6.87
C VAL A 28 0.26 8.89 6.68
N ASP A 29 0.16 9.83 5.75
CA ASP A 29 -1.11 10.42 5.37
C ASP A 29 -2.00 9.37 4.69
N GLU A 30 -3.28 9.24 5.07
CA GLU A 30 -4.19 8.26 4.46
C GLU A 30 -4.29 8.44 2.93
N SER A 31 -4.15 9.67 2.45
CA SER A 31 -4.09 10.02 1.03
C SER A 31 -2.86 9.43 0.29
N ARG A 32 -1.86 8.97 1.04
CA ARG A 32 -0.58 8.40 0.58
C ARG A 32 -0.41 6.94 0.99
N VAL A 33 -1.50 6.30 1.43
CA VAL A 33 -1.54 4.87 1.68
C VAL A 33 -2.04 4.15 0.43
N TYR A 34 -1.18 3.33 -0.15
CA TYR A 34 -1.50 2.50 -1.31
C TYR A 34 -1.81 1.08 -0.85
N SER A 35 -2.84 0.47 -1.42
CA SER A 35 -3.25 -0.87 -1.02
C SER A 35 -3.51 -1.78 -2.20
N ASP A 36 -3.11 -3.06 -2.09
CA ASP A 36 -3.48 -4.09 -3.05
C ASP A 36 -4.19 -5.27 -2.37
N LYS A 37 -5.32 -5.68 -2.96
CA LYS A 37 -6.10 -6.83 -2.51
C LYS A 37 -5.93 -7.99 -3.49
N LEU A 38 -5.11 -8.97 -3.12
CA LEU A 38 -4.66 -10.02 -4.04
C LEU A 38 -4.51 -11.37 -3.34
N SER A 39 -5.15 -12.40 -3.87
CA SER A 39 -5.02 -13.77 -3.37
C SER A 39 -3.95 -14.56 -4.11
N GLY A 40 -3.14 -15.30 -3.35
CA GLY A 40 -2.09 -16.18 -3.88
C GLY A 40 -0.79 -15.48 -4.28
N THR A 41 -0.01 -16.13 -5.14
CA THR A 41 1.28 -15.64 -5.65
C THR A 41 1.05 -14.64 -6.77
N SER A 42 0.83 -13.38 -6.41
CA SER A 42 0.53 -12.34 -7.40
C SER A 42 1.77 -11.61 -7.88
N THR A 43 1.89 -11.50 -9.21
CA THR A 43 2.97 -10.80 -9.92
C THR A 43 2.83 -9.29 -9.79
N ARG A 44 3.88 -8.55 -10.17
CA ARG A 44 3.94 -7.09 -10.05
C ARG A 44 2.86 -6.39 -10.88
N GLU A 45 2.46 -6.97 -12.00
CA GLU A 45 1.36 -6.50 -12.87
C GLU A 45 -0.01 -6.57 -12.19
N GLN A 46 -0.16 -7.46 -11.22
CA GLN A 46 -1.39 -7.60 -10.45
C GLN A 46 -1.44 -6.63 -9.26
N ARG A 47 -0.40 -5.79 -9.06
CA ARG A 47 -0.26 -4.87 -7.91
C ARG A 47 -0.25 -3.41 -8.36
N PRO A 48 -1.39 -2.85 -8.81
CA PRO A 48 -1.48 -1.45 -9.21
C PRO A 48 -1.11 -0.49 -8.07
N GLY A 49 -1.43 -0.81 -6.81
CA GLY A 49 -1.06 0.02 -5.66
C GLY A 49 0.45 0.12 -5.44
N LEU A 50 1.16 -1.01 -5.56
CA LEU A 50 2.63 -1.01 -5.48
C LEU A 50 3.27 -0.25 -6.64
N ALA A 51 2.72 -0.37 -7.85
CA ALA A 51 3.22 0.35 -9.01
C ALA A 51 3.09 1.87 -8.83
N ALA A 52 1.93 2.35 -8.37
CA ALA A 52 1.70 3.76 -8.09
C ALA A 52 2.62 4.31 -6.99
N LEU A 53 2.85 3.54 -5.93
CA LEU A 53 3.79 3.94 -4.86
C LEU A 53 5.23 4.07 -5.38
N LEU A 54 5.67 3.14 -6.23
CA LEU A 54 7.01 3.18 -6.82
C LEU A 54 7.18 4.32 -7.82
N ASP A 55 6.12 4.64 -8.55
CA ASP A 55 6.08 5.78 -9.46
C ASP A 55 6.21 7.09 -8.67
N TYR A 56 5.38 7.26 -7.65
CA TYR A 56 5.47 8.39 -6.71
C TYR A 56 6.85 8.51 -6.06
N ALA A 57 7.44 7.41 -5.59
CA ALA A 57 8.76 7.42 -4.98
C ALA A 57 9.88 7.86 -5.95
N ARG A 58 9.70 7.63 -7.26
CA ARG A 58 10.65 8.04 -8.30
C ARG A 58 10.44 9.48 -8.74
N GLU A 59 9.21 9.96 -8.76
CA GLU A 59 8.88 11.33 -9.15
C GLU A 59 9.31 12.36 -8.08
N VAL A 60 9.43 11.94 -6.82
CA VAL A 60 9.73 12.83 -5.68
C VAL A 60 11.24 12.94 -5.40
N THR A 61 12.10 12.53 -6.35
CA THR A 61 13.56 12.73 -6.29
C THR A 61 13.99 13.88 -7.19
#